data_AF-A0A964AF98-F1
#
_entry.id   AF-A0A964AF98-F1
#
_cell.length_a   1.000
_cell.length_b   1.000
_cell.length_c   1.000
_cell.angle_alpha   90.00
_cell.angle_beta   90.00
_cell.angle_gamma   90.00
#
_symmetry.space_group_name_H-M   'P 1'
#
loop_
_entity.id
_entity.type
_entity.pdbx_description
1 polymer ?
#
loop_
_entity_poly.entity_id
_entity_poly.type
_entity_poly.pdbx_seq_one_letter_code
_entity_poly.pdbx_strand_id
1 'polypeptide(L)'
;MPDYDQSPSLQRDQTNDEMTTRLESGPETKPEPFVPNMDGPEIELAADYALANECLEEPERDVWKTIKSIFTRKKKKEQPDPEPEVVEKVVKKVKVVAVRKKTTVQSPETVKEPESSGGSPTTVESTPTTPEVTKAPETTPEVNTTPETTVEQAPEKTPESSPKPVTPPPLNPLQQVQKEIRDGHADKALELLKTQTPTSRTTVWSGLNNGERKAVTDLLSKGTLGDGLLKALFDATPNSDLAALYKLFDVRFGVKVGQTKSTSDTGADWDAAGLRRCWAVLKDLPEEHVRGNAWLEHWTRYQAGGSAGGYYSKRDKESSMGYDSRKIDAKNGAADRGDPLYKVVRFDKVVRHEVGHAVDVKVGGSAYTVGNVGGGNWEEHGRPKLQLVETMVAASGGAISKLKTEHKALVMGAILKAMKDGKPEDTKPNIEKLDIAKGDKPELSSGDLAKVLADPVVTTSEISGTGKNPWYKAPGQGVDLGGRHYQASYGKTWVSYDRSSLARKVSTYQHRAPGEWFAEAYATYFQPDGDGKIGTLLAARDPTTKSWFDANVVPQEKKEPAPVEPEKVENSTPDSGGGDPGKKG
;
A
#
# COMPACT_ATOMS: atom_id res chain seq x y z
N MET A 1 -50.07 -2.52 -31.19
CA MET A 1 -49.30 -1.82 -32.24
C MET A 1 -50.03 -0.53 -32.55
N PRO A 2 -49.37 0.64 -32.64
CA PRO A 2 -48.07 0.82 -33.29
C PRO A 2 -47.08 1.78 -32.57
N ASP A 3 -45.94 1.98 -33.25
CA ASP A 3 -45.04 3.14 -33.30
C ASP A 3 -44.05 3.45 -32.16
N TYR A 4 -42.85 2.91 -32.38
CA TYR A 4 -41.55 3.59 -32.21
C TYR A 4 -41.53 4.91 -33.00
N ASP A 5 -41.25 6.04 -32.35
CA ASP A 5 -40.15 6.97 -32.69
C ASP A 5 -40.13 8.16 -31.71
N GLN A 6 -38.94 8.75 -31.60
CA GLN A 6 -38.58 10.08 -31.12
C GLN A 6 -37.85 10.17 -29.78
N SER A 7 -36.53 10.33 -29.94
CA SER A 7 -35.58 10.89 -28.98
C SER A 7 -36.07 12.19 -28.34
N PRO A 8 -35.44 12.58 -27.23
CA PRO A 8 -34.93 13.94 -27.22
C PRO A 8 -33.46 14.04 -26.79
N SER A 9 -32.79 14.89 -27.56
CA SER A 9 -31.56 15.62 -27.27
C SER A 9 -31.47 16.09 -25.83
N LEU A 10 -30.36 15.75 -25.15
CA LEU A 10 -29.90 16.46 -23.96
C LEU A 10 -28.74 17.36 -24.36
N GLN A 11 -29.06 18.64 -24.57
CA GLN A 11 -28.12 19.74 -24.52
C GLN A 11 -27.44 19.73 -23.14
N ARG A 12 -26.10 19.67 -23.14
CA ARG A 12 -25.31 19.96 -21.94
C ARG A 12 -25.03 21.45 -21.94
N ASP A 13 -25.71 22.17 -21.06
CA ASP A 13 -25.33 23.52 -20.72
C ASP A 13 -23.95 23.53 -20.03
N GLN A 14 -23.08 24.34 -20.61
CA GLN A 14 -21.85 24.82 -20.01
C GLN A 14 -22.20 25.99 -19.09
N THR A 15 -21.86 25.87 -17.81
CA THR A 15 -21.30 26.96 -16.99
C THR A 15 -20.78 26.36 -15.69
N ASN A 16 -19.46 26.42 -15.48
CA ASN A 16 -18.87 26.52 -14.16
C ASN A 16 -17.49 27.14 -14.35
N ASP A 17 -17.50 28.46 -14.32
CA ASP A 17 -16.33 29.30 -14.16
C ASP A 17 -16.15 29.61 -12.66
N GLU A 18 -14.89 29.81 -12.28
CA GLU A 18 -14.42 30.43 -11.02
C GLU A 18 -14.47 29.62 -9.70
N MET A 19 -13.32 29.05 -9.33
CA MET A 19 -12.68 29.26 -8.01
C MET A 19 -11.25 28.70 -8.02
N THR A 20 -10.28 29.57 -8.30
CA THR A 20 -8.84 29.32 -8.06
C THR A 20 -8.34 30.28 -6.99
N THR A 21 -8.38 29.86 -5.73
CA THR A 21 -7.63 30.53 -4.65
C THR A 21 -6.21 29.98 -4.58
N ARG A 22 -5.28 30.90 -4.82
CA ARG A 22 -3.82 30.84 -4.77
C ARG A 22 -3.35 30.67 -3.32
N LEU A 23 -2.58 29.62 -3.02
CA LEU A 23 -1.79 29.47 -1.80
C LEU A 23 -0.33 29.75 -2.15
N GLU A 24 0.20 30.87 -1.66
CA GLU A 24 1.61 31.23 -1.77
C GLU A 24 2.38 30.54 -0.62
N SER A 25 3.33 29.68 -0.97
CA SER A 25 4.28 29.05 -0.04
C SER A 25 5.53 29.92 0.08
N GLY A 26 5.84 30.36 1.30
CA GLY A 26 7.08 31.07 1.64
C GLY A 26 8.34 30.19 1.54
N PRO A 27 9.54 30.79 1.62
CA PRO A 27 10.80 30.09 1.36
C PRO A 27 11.27 29.26 2.56
N GLU A 28 11.49 27.96 2.34
CA GLU A 28 12.16 27.07 3.28
C GLU A 28 13.68 27.33 3.32
N THR A 29 14.21 27.59 4.51
CA THR A 29 15.64 27.60 4.80
C THR A 29 16.18 26.18 4.89
N LYS A 30 17.23 25.86 4.11
CA LYS A 30 17.96 24.58 4.20
C LYS A 30 18.75 24.49 5.51
N PRO A 31 18.67 23.37 6.26
CA PRO A 31 19.62 23.10 7.33
C PRO A 31 20.97 22.63 6.76
N GLU A 32 22.05 23.06 7.40
CA GLU A 32 23.41 22.61 7.12
C GLU A 32 23.57 21.10 7.41
N PRO A 33 24.43 20.38 6.66
CA PRO A 33 24.68 18.98 6.92
C PRO A 33 25.57 18.79 8.16
N PHE A 34 25.01 18.09 9.14
CA PHE A 34 25.75 17.51 10.27
C PHE A 34 26.59 16.32 9.79
N VAL A 35 27.89 16.30 10.12
CA VAL A 35 28.82 15.22 9.80
C VAL A 35 29.03 14.36 11.05
N PRO A 36 28.52 13.11 11.12
CA PRO A 36 28.94 12.17 12.15
C PRO A 36 30.23 11.46 11.73
N ASN A 37 31.15 11.44 12.68
CA ASN A 37 32.44 10.76 12.64
C ASN A 37 32.25 9.29 13.02
N MET A 38 32.51 8.31 12.13
CA MET A 38 32.73 6.90 12.49
C MET A 38 33.56 6.11 11.46
N ASP A 39 34.46 5.29 11.99
CA ASP A 39 35.44 4.41 11.34
C ASP A 39 34.83 3.10 10.79
N GLY A 40 35.38 2.61 9.67
CA GLY A 40 35.18 1.22 9.18
C GLY A 40 35.27 1.05 7.66
N PRO A 41 36.30 0.38 7.09
CA PRO A 41 36.59 0.43 5.66
C PRO A 41 36.13 -0.83 4.93
N GLU A 42 34.83 -1.00 4.63
CA GLU A 42 34.46 -2.07 3.67
C GLU A 42 33.09 -1.93 2.97
N ILE A 43 32.28 -0.90 3.25
CA ILE A 43 30.93 -0.75 2.66
C ILE A 43 30.77 0.49 1.75
N GLU A 44 31.73 1.43 1.74
CA GLU A 44 31.65 2.62 0.87
C GLU A 44 31.90 2.35 -0.63
N LEU A 45 32.47 1.20 -1.00
CA LEU A 45 32.96 1.03 -2.38
C LEU A 45 31.87 0.86 -3.44
N ALA A 46 30.60 0.60 -3.06
CA ALA A 46 29.54 0.28 -4.01
C ALA A 46 28.64 1.48 -4.38
N ALA A 47 28.49 2.47 -3.48
CA ALA A 47 27.66 3.65 -3.72
C ALA A 47 28.43 4.74 -4.50
N ASP A 48 29.72 4.93 -4.19
CA ASP A 48 30.63 5.79 -4.98
C ASP A 48 30.92 5.22 -6.38
N TYR A 49 30.67 3.92 -6.57
CA TYR A 49 30.90 3.15 -7.80
C TYR A 49 30.04 3.60 -8.99
N ALA A 50 28.82 4.07 -8.72
CA ALA A 50 27.88 4.47 -9.77
C ALA A 50 28.06 5.94 -10.18
N LEU A 51 28.36 6.83 -9.22
CA LEU A 51 28.58 8.25 -9.48
C LEU A 51 29.94 8.55 -10.14
N ALA A 52 31.00 7.81 -9.79
CA ALA A 52 32.33 8.06 -10.34
C ALA A 52 32.41 7.73 -11.84
N ASN A 53 31.67 6.73 -12.33
CA ASN A 53 31.80 6.24 -13.69
C ASN A 53 31.18 7.18 -14.75
N GLU A 54 30.29 8.09 -14.35
CA GLU A 54 29.68 9.11 -15.23
C GLU A 54 30.55 10.37 -15.37
N CYS A 55 31.55 10.56 -14.50
CA CYS A 55 32.37 11.79 -14.43
C CYS A 55 33.81 11.65 -14.97
N LEU A 56 34.19 10.49 -15.53
CA LEU A 56 35.55 10.23 -16.04
C LEU A 56 35.67 10.56 -17.53
N GLU A 57 36.79 11.19 -17.91
CA GLU A 57 37.19 11.41 -19.30
C GLU A 57 37.71 10.11 -19.95
N GLU A 58 37.69 10.02 -21.29
CA GLU A 58 38.07 8.84 -22.09
C GLU A 58 39.35 8.11 -21.60
N PRO A 59 40.51 8.77 -21.39
CA PRO A 59 41.74 8.08 -20.96
C PRO A 59 41.65 7.49 -19.53
N GLU A 60 40.79 8.02 -18.68
CA GLU A 60 40.58 7.51 -17.31
C GLU A 60 39.66 6.29 -17.31
N ARG A 61 38.69 6.24 -18.23
CA ARG A 61 37.83 5.06 -18.44
C ARG A 61 38.63 3.85 -18.92
N ASP A 62 39.67 4.03 -19.73
CA ASP A 62 40.48 2.92 -20.23
C ASP A 62 41.41 2.32 -19.17
N VAL A 63 41.96 3.16 -18.27
CA VAL A 63 42.63 2.67 -17.05
C VAL A 63 41.65 1.87 -16.19
N TRP A 64 40.39 2.30 -16.11
CA TRP A 64 39.36 1.63 -15.32
C TRP A 64 38.85 0.32 -15.95
N LYS A 65 38.73 0.26 -17.29
CA LYS A 65 38.47 -0.99 -18.02
C LYS A 65 39.58 -2.01 -17.79
N THR A 66 40.83 -1.55 -17.74
CA THR A 66 42.00 -2.41 -17.47
C THR A 66 41.93 -2.99 -16.05
N ILE A 67 41.58 -2.18 -15.05
CA ILE A 67 41.45 -2.63 -13.66
C ILE A 67 40.25 -3.58 -13.49
N LYS A 68 39.12 -3.29 -14.14
CA LYS A 68 37.94 -4.17 -14.15
C LYS A 68 38.24 -5.51 -14.83
N SER A 69 39.04 -5.52 -15.89
CA SER A 69 39.52 -6.74 -16.56
C SER A 69 40.39 -7.59 -15.62
N ILE A 70 41.30 -6.98 -14.86
CA ILE A 70 42.15 -7.66 -13.87
C ILE A 70 41.29 -8.32 -12.77
N PHE A 71 40.32 -7.59 -12.21
CA PHE A 71 39.42 -8.14 -11.17
C PHE A 71 38.45 -9.21 -11.71
N THR A 72 38.00 -9.09 -12.95
CA THR A 72 37.12 -10.09 -13.57
C THR A 72 37.88 -11.39 -13.86
N ARG A 73 39.16 -11.29 -14.25
CA ARG A 73 40.06 -12.45 -14.40
C ARG A 73 40.39 -13.12 -13.06
N LYS A 74 40.52 -12.35 -11.97
CA LYS A 74 40.63 -12.87 -10.58
C LYS A 74 39.45 -13.77 -10.21
N LYS A 75 38.22 -13.41 -10.63
CA LYS A 75 37.01 -14.21 -10.38
C LYS A 75 36.97 -15.52 -11.19
N LYS A 76 37.76 -15.63 -12.26
CA LYS A 76 37.88 -16.83 -13.12
C LYS A 76 39.08 -17.74 -12.80
N LYS A 77 39.90 -17.42 -11.78
CA LYS A 77 41.10 -18.19 -11.37
C LYS A 77 42.15 -18.42 -12.48
N GLU A 78 42.36 -17.46 -13.38
CA GLU A 78 43.22 -17.71 -14.56
C GLU A 78 44.69 -17.20 -14.47
N GLN A 79 45.15 -16.45 -13.45
CA GLN A 79 46.58 -16.06 -13.31
C GLN A 79 47.02 -15.72 -11.86
N PRO A 80 48.34 -15.77 -11.55
CA PRO A 80 48.91 -15.35 -10.26
C PRO A 80 48.85 -13.83 -10.02
N ASP A 81 48.97 -13.43 -8.74
CA ASP A 81 48.78 -12.04 -8.29
C ASP A 81 49.76 -11.05 -8.96
N PRO A 82 49.30 -9.84 -9.32
CA PRO A 82 50.18 -8.80 -9.85
C PRO A 82 51.14 -8.30 -8.76
N GLU A 83 52.36 -7.94 -9.16
CA GLU A 83 53.37 -7.42 -8.24
C GLU A 83 52.87 -6.15 -7.52
N PRO A 84 53.10 -6.02 -6.18
CA PRO A 84 52.61 -4.91 -5.36
C PRO A 84 52.94 -3.52 -5.91
N GLU A 85 54.08 -3.39 -6.60
CA GLU A 85 54.55 -2.13 -7.17
C GLU A 85 53.62 -1.58 -8.28
N VAL A 86 52.92 -2.46 -9.01
CA VAL A 86 51.97 -2.07 -10.07
C VAL A 86 50.70 -1.48 -9.44
N VAL A 87 50.23 -2.08 -8.35
CA VAL A 87 49.04 -1.61 -7.62
C VAL A 87 49.32 -0.26 -6.97
N GLU A 88 50.49 -0.07 -6.39
CA GLU A 88 50.89 1.18 -5.74
C GLU A 88 51.01 2.36 -6.74
N LYS A 89 51.55 2.11 -7.94
CA LYS A 89 51.65 3.12 -9.01
C LYS A 89 50.27 3.59 -9.49
N VAL A 90 49.30 2.68 -9.59
CA VAL A 90 47.91 3.00 -9.98
C VAL A 90 47.23 3.85 -8.90
N VAL A 91 47.35 3.47 -7.63
CA VAL A 91 46.73 4.19 -6.51
C VAL A 91 47.32 5.61 -6.36
N LYS A 92 48.64 5.77 -6.50
CA LYS A 92 49.30 7.10 -6.48
C LYS A 92 48.79 8.02 -7.60
N LYS A 93 48.57 7.47 -8.80
CA LYS A 93 48.09 8.26 -9.95
C LYS A 93 46.66 8.77 -9.78
N VAL A 94 45.77 7.95 -9.18
CA VAL A 94 44.37 8.32 -8.89
C VAL A 94 44.29 9.42 -7.82
N LYS A 95 45.11 9.36 -6.76
CA LYS A 95 45.13 10.37 -5.69
C LYS A 95 45.54 11.77 -6.18
N VAL A 96 46.48 11.86 -7.13
CA VAL A 96 46.95 13.15 -7.68
C VAL A 96 45.87 13.87 -8.48
N VAL A 97 44.99 13.14 -9.17
CA VAL A 97 43.90 13.70 -9.98
C VAL A 97 42.77 14.27 -9.10
N ALA A 98 42.46 13.60 -7.98
CA ALA A 98 41.40 14.04 -7.05
C ALA A 98 41.74 15.35 -6.32
N VAL A 99 43.02 15.60 -6.01
CA VAL A 99 43.46 16.80 -5.29
C VAL A 99 43.40 18.07 -6.15
N ARG A 100 43.59 17.97 -7.48
CA ARG A 100 43.59 19.14 -8.38
C ARG A 100 42.22 19.77 -8.61
N LYS A 101 41.11 19.04 -8.45
CA LYS A 101 39.75 19.57 -8.69
C LYS A 101 39.18 20.33 -7.48
N LYS A 102 39.72 20.14 -6.28
CA LYS A 102 39.16 20.71 -5.03
C LYS A 102 39.47 22.21 -4.83
N THR A 103 40.37 22.80 -5.63
CA THR A 103 40.91 24.16 -5.38
C THR A 103 40.26 25.28 -6.21
N THR A 104 39.26 25.01 -7.06
CA THR A 104 38.84 25.99 -8.10
C THR A 104 37.42 26.58 -7.92
N VAL A 105 36.81 26.54 -6.72
CA VAL A 105 35.49 27.18 -6.52
C VAL A 105 35.45 27.97 -5.21
N GLN A 106 35.83 29.24 -5.27
CA GLN A 106 35.37 30.29 -4.36
C GLN A 106 35.11 31.56 -5.18
N SER A 107 33.94 32.17 -5.00
CA SER A 107 33.60 33.51 -5.50
C SER A 107 32.76 34.26 -4.46
N PRO A 108 32.75 35.61 -4.49
CA PRO A 108 32.69 36.42 -3.27
C PRO A 108 31.34 37.10 -2.97
N GLU A 109 31.17 37.34 -1.67
CA GLU A 109 30.52 38.43 -0.92
C GLU A 109 29.30 39.21 -1.45
N THR A 110 28.28 39.26 -0.58
CA THR A 110 27.06 40.08 -0.59
C THR A 110 27.26 41.42 0.14
N VAL A 111 26.79 42.52 -0.44
CA VAL A 111 26.64 43.84 0.19
C VAL A 111 25.23 43.99 0.78
N LYS A 112 25.14 44.47 2.02
CA LYS A 112 23.91 44.89 2.72
C LYS A 112 23.83 46.40 2.76
N GLU A 113 22.61 46.96 2.64
CA GLU A 113 22.18 48.18 3.34
C GLU A 113 20.64 48.18 3.56
N PRO A 114 20.11 49.00 4.49
CA PRO A 114 18.85 48.76 5.20
C PRO A 114 17.78 49.88 5.04
N GLU A 115 16.65 49.68 5.75
CA GLU A 115 15.78 50.69 6.40
C GLU A 115 14.30 50.81 5.96
N SER A 116 13.52 51.28 6.96
CA SER A 116 12.17 51.88 6.97
C SER A 116 11.00 50.91 7.20
N SER A 117 10.26 50.89 8.32
CA SER A 117 9.64 51.89 9.23
C SER A 117 8.17 52.21 8.92
N GLY A 118 7.32 52.20 9.96
CA GLY A 118 5.89 52.59 9.98
C GLY A 118 4.98 51.40 10.31
N GLY A 119 4.15 51.35 11.35
CA GLY A 119 3.48 52.39 12.15
C GLY A 119 1.96 52.15 12.08
N SER A 120 1.36 51.39 13.00
CA SER A 120 0.43 51.88 14.06
C SER A 120 -1.09 51.73 13.70
N PRO A 121 -2.06 51.94 14.62
CA PRO A 121 -2.99 50.89 15.10
C PRO A 121 -4.50 51.27 15.07
N THR A 122 -5.41 50.34 15.39
CA THR A 122 -6.83 50.60 15.78
C THR A 122 -7.48 49.29 16.28
N THR A 123 -7.74 49.10 17.59
CA THR A 123 -8.95 49.41 18.42
C THR A 123 -10.17 48.47 18.29
N VAL A 124 -10.47 47.80 19.43
CA VAL A 124 -11.76 47.59 20.17
C VAL A 124 -13.01 47.20 19.34
N GLU A 125 -13.76 46.11 19.61
CA GLU A 125 -14.78 46.02 20.68
C GLU A 125 -15.49 44.64 20.71
N SER A 126 -15.90 44.25 21.94
CA SER A 126 -17.18 43.61 22.33
C SER A 126 -17.49 42.12 22.03
N THR A 127 -17.36 41.31 23.08
CA THR A 127 -18.30 40.23 23.50
C THR A 127 -19.59 40.86 24.10
N PRO A 128 -20.72 40.16 24.44
CA PRO A 128 -20.91 38.75 24.87
C PRO A 128 -22.18 38.05 24.28
N THR A 129 -22.40 36.73 24.43
CA THR A 129 -23.20 36.14 25.53
C THR A 129 -23.22 34.60 25.47
N THR A 130 -23.23 33.97 26.64
CA THR A 130 -23.41 32.54 26.90
C THR A 130 -24.77 32.33 27.57
N PRO A 131 -25.55 31.28 27.25
CA PRO A 131 -26.69 30.91 28.07
C PRO A 131 -26.32 29.83 29.10
N GLU A 132 -26.49 30.23 30.36
CA GLU A 132 -27.35 29.60 31.37
C GLU A 132 -27.14 28.11 31.74
N VAL A 133 -26.53 27.92 32.92
CA VAL A 133 -26.41 26.66 33.66
C VAL A 133 -27.57 26.58 34.65
N THR A 134 -28.48 25.64 34.45
CA THR A 134 -29.50 25.26 35.45
C THR A 134 -28.93 24.30 36.49
N LYS A 135 -29.09 24.68 37.76
CA LYS A 135 -28.64 24.02 38.98
C LYS A 135 -29.80 23.22 39.61
N ALA A 136 -29.54 22.00 40.09
CA ALA A 136 -30.45 21.21 40.95
C ALA A 136 -29.62 20.19 41.77
N PRO A 137 -30.14 19.60 42.87
CA PRO A 137 -29.83 20.03 44.23
C PRO A 137 -28.96 19.04 45.03
N GLU A 138 -28.24 19.58 46.02
CA GLU A 138 -27.55 18.86 47.09
C GLU A 138 -28.55 18.16 48.00
N THR A 139 -28.32 16.87 48.27
CA THR A 139 -28.94 16.12 49.36
C THR A 139 -27.88 15.77 50.40
N THR A 140 -28.00 16.39 51.57
CA THR A 140 -27.31 16.06 52.82
C THR A 140 -27.90 14.78 53.43
N PRO A 141 -27.11 13.90 54.06
CA PRO A 141 -27.65 12.97 55.04
C PRO A 141 -27.38 13.41 56.48
N GLU A 142 -28.39 13.16 57.30
CA GLU A 142 -28.53 13.48 58.72
C GLU A 142 -27.46 12.88 59.61
N VAL A 143 -27.05 13.70 60.58
CA VAL A 143 -26.41 13.31 61.83
C VAL A 143 -27.48 12.68 62.71
N ASN A 144 -27.28 11.44 63.14
CA ASN A 144 -28.13 10.81 64.16
C ASN A 144 -27.31 10.40 65.38
N THR A 145 -27.92 10.70 66.52
CA THR A 145 -27.37 10.79 67.87
C THR A 145 -27.22 9.45 68.58
N THR A 146 -26.27 9.43 69.52
CA THR A 146 -26.09 8.49 70.64
C THR A 146 -27.41 8.14 71.35
N PRO A 147 -27.54 6.95 71.97
CA PRO A 147 -27.35 6.93 73.43
C PRO A 147 -26.77 5.63 74.04
N GLU A 148 -26.45 5.77 75.33
CA GLU A 148 -26.50 4.77 76.42
C GLU A 148 -25.36 3.77 76.64
N THR A 149 -24.52 4.19 77.59
CA THR A 149 -23.73 3.41 78.53
C THR A 149 -24.60 2.41 79.31
N THR A 150 -24.30 1.11 79.22
CA THR A 150 -24.74 0.11 80.22
C THR A 150 -23.52 -0.58 80.81
N VAL A 151 -23.50 -0.64 82.13
CA VAL A 151 -22.47 -1.19 83.01
C VAL A 151 -22.72 -2.69 83.26
N GLU A 152 -21.61 -3.43 83.46
CA GLU A 152 -21.48 -4.75 84.12
C GLU A 152 -22.16 -5.98 83.49
N GLN A 153 -21.32 -6.95 83.09
CA GLN A 153 -21.07 -8.14 83.91
C GLN A 153 -19.84 -8.88 83.37
N ALA A 154 -18.92 -9.27 84.26
CA ALA A 154 -17.74 -10.05 83.95
C ALA A 154 -18.12 -11.52 83.75
N PRO A 155 -17.84 -12.15 82.59
CA PRO A 155 -18.01 -13.59 82.44
C PRO A 155 -16.73 -14.33 82.86
N GLU A 156 -16.97 -15.44 83.55
CA GLU A 156 -16.00 -16.46 83.95
C GLU A 156 -15.03 -16.85 82.81
N LYS A 157 -13.75 -16.95 83.18
CA LYS A 157 -12.68 -17.56 82.37
C LYS A 157 -13.01 -19.02 82.08
N THR A 158 -13.65 -19.24 80.94
CA THR A 158 -13.69 -20.54 80.26
C THR A 158 -12.33 -20.74 79.57
N PRO A 159 -11.71 -21.94 79.60
CA PRO A 159 -10.40 -22.16 79.00
C PRO A 159 -10.43 -21.82 77.50
N GLU A 160 -9.57 -20.90 77.07
CA GLU A 160 -9.36 -20.51 75.67
C GLU A 160 -9.11 -21.77 74.83
N SER A 161 -10.12 -22.21 74.08
CA SER A 161 -9.89 -23.11 72.97
C SER A 161 -9.17 -22.29 71.90
N SER A 162 -7.92 -22.64 71.61
CA SER A 162 -7.13 -22.02 70.54
C SER A 162 -8.01 -21.80 69.30
N PRO A 163 -8.11 -20.56 68.78
CA PRO A 163 -8.97 -20.28 67.63
C PRO A 163 -8.54 -21.18 66.48
N LYS A 164 -9.48 -21.99 65.97
CA LYS A 164 -9.24 -22.80 64.77
C LYS A 164 -8.72 -21.86 63.67
N PRO A 165 -7.63 -22.22 62.97
CA PRO A 165 -7.08 -21.38 61.92
C PRO A 165 -8.17 -21.08 60.89
N VAL A 166 -8.55 -19.81 60.77
CA VAL A 166 -9.52 -19.35 59.79
C VAL A 166 -8.89 -19.54 58.41
N THR A 167 -9.46 -20.42 57.59
CA THR A 167 -9.00 -20.61 56.22
C THR A 167 -9.32 -19.32 55.44
N PRO A 168 -8.33 -18.70 54.77
CA PRO A 168 -8.59 -17.48 54.00
C PRO A 168 -9.66 -17.75 52.92
N PRO A 169 -10.52 -16.76 52.60
CA PRO A 169 -11.50 -16.92 51.55
C PRO A 169 -10.83 -17.25 50.21
N PRO A 170 -11.47 -18.04 49.33
CA PRO A 170 -10.90 -18.37 48.04
C PRO A 170 -10.67 -17.10 47.21
N LEU A 171 -9.51 -17.01 46.54
CA LEU A 171 -9.18 -15.92 45.64
C LEU A 171 -10.20 -15.84 44.49
N ASN A 172 -10.59 -14.64 44.09
CA ASN A 172 -11.40 -14.47 42.88
C ASN A 172 -10.55 -14.76 41.61
N PRO A 173 -11.18 -14.97 40.43
CA PRO A 173 -10.44 -15.34 39.21
C PRO A 173 -9.32 -14.37 38.82
N LEU A 174 -9.50 -13.06 39.00
CA LEU A 174 -8.47 -12.07 38.73
C LEU A 174 -7.28 -12.24 39.68
N GLN A 175 -7.56 -12.37 40.98
CA GLN A 175 -6.54 -12.58 42.01
C GLN A 175 -5.78 -13.89 41.80
N GLN A 176 -6.44 -14.95 41.32
CA GLN A 176 -5.79 -16.22 40.98
C GLN A 176 -4.80 -16.04 39.82
N VAL A 177 -5.23 -15.41 38.72
CA VAL A 177 -4.36 -15.14 37.56
C VAL A 177 -3.19 -14.24 37.95
N GLN A 178 -3.43 -13.15 38.69
CA GLN A 178 -2.37 -12.25 39.16
C GLN A 178 -1.38 -12.95 40.10
N LYS A 179 -1.87 -13.84 40.97
CA LYS A 179 -1.00 -14.64 41.84
C LYS A 179 -0.07 -15.52 41.01
N GLU A 180 -0.59 -16.28 40.05
CA GLU A 180 0.26 -17.14 39.22
C GLU A 180 1.28 -16.34 38.40
N ILE A 181 0.94 -15.13 37.90
CA ILE A 181 1.91 -14.26 37.23
C ILE A 181 3.02 -13.79 38.19
N ARG A 182 2.66 -13.32 39.41
CA ARG A 182 3.64 -12.88 40.42
C ARG A 182 4.57 -14.00 40.88
N ASP A 183 4.05 -15.22 40.93
CA ASP A 183 4.83 -16.41 41.29
C ASP A 183 5.70 -16.94 40.13
N GLY A 184 5.69 -16.27 38.97
CA GLY A 184 6.49 -16.65 37.80
C GLY A 184 5.86 -17.77 36.94
N HIS A 185 4.60 -18.12 37.18
CA HIS A 185 3.84 -19.14 36.45
C HIS A 185 2.84 -18.53 35.44
N ALA A 186 3.33 -17.70 34.52
CA ALA A 186 2.47 -17.08 33.51
C ALA A 186 1.76 -18.12 32.60
N ASP A 187 2.31 -19.33 32.48
CA ASP A 187 1.72 -20.47 31.77
C ASP A 187 0.44 -20.95 32.47
N LYS A 188 0.47 -21.12 33.80
CA LYS A 188 -0.72 -21.44 34.60
C LYS A 188 -1.74 -20.31 34.56
N ALA A 189 -1.28 -19.06 34.56
CA ALA A 189 -2.15 -17.90 34.39
C ALA A 189 -2.91 -17.94 33.04
N LEU A 190 -2.23 -18.34 31.96
CA LEU A 190 -2.86 -18.55 30.65
C LEU A 190 -3.86 -19.72 30.66
N GLU A 191 -3.54 -20.84 31.32
CA GLU A 191 -4.50 -21.95 31.49
C GLU A 191 -5.74 -21.53 32.29
N LEU A 192 -5.57 -20.75 33.35
CA LEU A 192 -6.68 -20.17 34.11
C LEU A 192 -7.56 -19.26 33.25
N LEU A 193 -6.97 -18.46 32.35
CA LEU A 193 -7.72 -17.63 31.40
C LEU A 193 -8.53 -18.45 30.39
N LYS A 194 -8.00 -19.59 29.93
CA LYS A 194 -8.69 -20.51 29.01
C LYS A 194 -9.95 -21.11 29.66
N THR A 195 -9.90 -21.44 30.95
CA THR A 195 -11.02 -22.05 31.68
C THR A 195 -12.11 -21.07 32.10
N GLN A 196 -11.85 -19.76 32.06
CA GLN A 196 -12.88 -18.75 32.35
C GLN A 196 -13.99 -18.73 31.29
N THR A 197 -15.21 -18.39 31.73
CA THR A 197 -16.31 -18.02 30.82
C THR A 197 -15.94 -16.77 30.00
N PRO A 198 -16.55 -16.52 28.83
CA PRO A 198 -16.22 -15.35 28.02
C PRO A 198 -16.27 -14.02 28.79
N THR A 199 -17.32 -13.78 29.59
CA THR A 199 -17.47 -12.58 30.41
C THR A 199 -16.40 -12.49 31.50
N SER A 200 -16.22 -13.57 32.29
CA SER A 200 -15.19 -13.61 33.34
C SER A 200 -13.80 -13.37 32.76
N ARG A 201 -13.51 -13.97 31.61
CA ARG A 201 -12.23 -13.83 30.92
C ARG A 201 -11.94 -12.38 30.53
N THR A 202 -12.91 -11.68 29.94
CA THR A 202 -12.78 -10.26 29.61
C THR A 202 -12.53 -9.44 30.87
N THR A 203 -13.28 -9.66 31.94
CA THR A 203 -13.07 -8.97 33.23
C THR A 203 -11.68 -9.21 33.80
N VAL A 204 -11.24 -10.48 33.84
CA VAL A 204 -9.91 -10.84 34.33
C VAL A 204 -8.83 -10.19 33.48
N TRP A 205 -8.90 -10.31 32.16
CA TRP A 205 -7.90 -9.76 31.24
C TRP A 205 -7.78 -8.23 31.30
N SER A 206 -8.92 -7.53 31.33
CA SER A 206 -8.94 -6.06 31.47
C SER A 206 -8.47 -5.59 32.85
N GLY A 207 -8.62 -6.43 33.89
CA GLY A 207 -8.14 -6.16 35.25
C GLY A 207 -6.64 -6.31 35.45
N LEU A 208 -5.92 -6.96 34.51
CA LEU A 208 -4.47 -7.05 34.54
C LEU A 208 -3.82 -5.69 34.26
N ASN A 209 -2.64 -5.42 34.81
CA ASN A 209 -1.81 -4.30 34.36
C ASN A 209 -1.00 -4.65 33.10
N ASN A 210 -0.31 -3.67 32.50
CA ASN A 210 0.45 -3.90 31.25
C ASN A 210 1.59 -4.93 31.42
N GLY A 211 2.26 -4.96 32.57
CA GLY A 211 3.32 -5.93 32.85
C GLY A 211 2.79 -7.37 32.97
N GLU A 212 1.64 -7.52 33.63
CA GLU A 212 0.94 -8.80 33.77
C GLU A 212 0.44 -9.31 32.41
N ARG A 213 -0.19 -8.44 31.59
CA ARG A 213 -0.57 -8.80 30.21
C ARG A 213 0.65 -9.18 29.39
N LYS A 214 1.73 -8.41 29.46
CA LYS A 214 2.97 -8.70 28.74
C LYS A 214 3.48 -10.11 29.09
N ALA A 215 3.57 -10.45 30.38
CA ALA A 215 4.02 -11.77 30.84
C ALA A 215 3.19 -12.91 30.23
N VAL A 216 1.87 -12.76 30.14
CA VAL A 216 1.00 -13.76 29.49
C VAL A 216 1.22 -13.76 27.97
N THR A 217 1.27 -12.58 27.33
CA THR A 217 1.43 -12.49 25.87
C THR A 217 2.78 -12.99 25.36
N ASP A 218 3.85 -12.91 26.16
CA ASP A 218 5.18 -13.40 25.82
C ASP A 218 5.22 -14.93 25.64
N LEU A 219 4.33 -15.65 26.32
CA LEU A 219 4.17 -17.10 26.17
C LEU A 219 3.41 -17.51 24.91
N LEU A 220 2.75 -16.57 24.23
CA LEU A 220 1.95 -16.87 23.05
C LEU A 220 2.85 -17.11 21.84
N SER A 221 2.70 -18.29 21.25
CA SER A 221 3.25 -18.63 19.95
C SER A 221 2.13 -18.77 18.90
N LYS A 222 2.50 -18.90 17.63
CA LYS A 222 1.50 -19.07 16.56
C LYS A 222 0.79 -20.41 16.75
N GLY A 223 -0.54 -20.39 16.78
CA GLY A 223 -1.38 -21.60 16.86
C GLY A 223 -1.69 -22.10 18.27
N THR A 224 -1.15 -21.48 19.33
CA THR A 224 -1.35 -21.95 20.71
C THR A 224 -2.77 -21.70 21.24
N LEU A 225 -3.47 -20.70 20.69
CA LEU A 225 -4.80 -20.29 21.13
C LEU A 225 -5.78 -20.32 19.96
N GLY A 226 -7.02 -20.73 20.23
CA GLY A 226 -8.12 -20.60 19.28
C GLY A 226 -8.49 -19.14 19.01
N ASP A 227 -8.97 -18.86 17.80
CA ASP A 227 -9.27 -17.50 17.32
C ASP A 227 -10.23 -16.72 18.20
N GLY A 228 -11.27 -17.38 18.73
CA GLY A 228 -12.26 -16.73 19.61
C GLY A 228 -11.63 -16.23 20.91
N LEU A 229 -10.67 -16.98 21.46
CA LEU A 229 -9.92 -16.57 22.64
C LEU A 229 -9.00 -15.39 22.31
N LEU A 230 -8.23 -15.45 21.23
CA LEU A 230 -7.36 -14.35 20.80
C LEU A 230 -8.15 -13.06 20.58
N LYS A 231 -9.30 -13.14 19.92
CA LYS A 231 -10.18 -11.98 19.71
C LYS A 231 -10.69 -11.40 21.02
N ALA A 232 -11.14 -12.25 21.96
CA ALA A 232 -11.63 -11.79 23.26
C ALA A 232 -10.54 -11.05 24.05
N LEU A 233 -9.31 -11.57 24.06
CA LEU A 233 -8.17 -10.88 24.69
C LEU A 233 -7.87 -9.57 23.97
N PHE A 234 -7.82 -9.55 22.64
CA PHE A 234 -7.54 -8.35 21.84
C PHE A 234 -8.58 -7.25 22.05
N ASP A 235 -9.87 -7.61 22.12
CA ASP A 235 -10.96 -6.67 22.41
C ASP A 235 -10.88 -6.10 23.82
N ALA A 236 -10.54 -6.95 24.80
CA ALA A 236 -10.45 -6.59 26.20
C ALA A 236 -9.16 -5.82 26.58
N THR A 237 -8.14 -5.83 25.72
CA THR A 237 -6.90 -5.07 25.91
C THR A 237 -7.17 -3.56 25.78
N PRO A 238 -6.76 -2.71 26.75
CA PRO A 238 -6.92 -1.26 26.66
C PRO A 238 -6.19 -0.66 25.46
N ASN A 239 -6.73 0.42 24.89
CA ASN A 239 -6.12 1.12 23.75
C ASN A 239 -4.73 1.71 24.07
N SER A 240 -4.42 1.92 25.35
CA SER A 240 -3.12 2.39 25.83
C SER A 240 -2.05 1.28 25.88
N ASP A 241 -2.43 0.00 25.77
CA ASP A 241 -1.51 -1.14 25.84
C ASP A 241 -1.22 -1.70 24.43
N LEU A 242 -0.55 -0.87 23.61
CA LEU A 242 -0.22 -1.22 22.23
C LEU A 242 0.69 -2.45 22.13
N ALA A 243 1.56 -2.68 23.11
CA ALA A 243 2.45 -3.84 23.12
C ALA A 243 1.66 -5.16 23.14
N ALA A 244 0.65 -5.26 24.02
CA ALA A 244 -0.22 -6.42 24.06
C ALA A 244 -1.06 -6.55 22.76
N LEU A 245 -1.56 -5.44 22.21
CA LEU A 245 -2.30 -5.44 20.94
C LEU A 245 -1.42 -5.94 19.76
N TYR A 246 -0.19 -5.46 19.63
CA TYR A 246 0.76 -5.92 18.60
C TYR A 246 1.02 -7.43 18.72
N LYS A 247 1.28 -7.92 19.93
CA LYS A 247 1.60 -9.32 20.15
C LYS A 247 0.41 -10.23 19.83
N LEU A 248 -0.80 -9.86 20.26
CA LEU A 248 -2.02 -10.61 19.95
C LEU A 248 -2.33 -10.60 18.45
N PHE A 249 -2.09 -9.48 17.76
CA PHE A 249 -2.22 -9.37 16.31
C PHE A 249 -1.24 -10.30 15.57
N ASP A 250 0.05 -10.28 15.94
CA ASP A 250 1.08 -11.17 15.37
C ASP A 250 0.74 -12.64 15.62
N VAL A 251 0.29 -13.00 16.81
CA VAL A 251 -0.08 -14.40 17.11
C VAL A 251 -1.27 -14.86 16.25
N ARG A 252 -2.28 -14.00 16.03
CA ARG A 252 -3.46 -14.32 15.23
C ARG A 252 -3.17 -14.42 13.75
N PHE A 253 -2.48 -13.42 13.19
CA PHE A 253 -2.31 -13.28 11.74
C PHE A 253 -0.94 -13.72 11.26
N GLY A 254 0.00 -13.97 12.16
CA GLY A 254 1.38 -14.26 11.81
C GLY A 254 2.12 -13.10 11.16
N VAL A 255 1.58 -11.88 11.25
CA VAL A 255 2.10 -10.64 10.66
C VAL A 255 2.55 -9.72 11.79
N LYS A 256 3.83 -9.33 11.78
CA LYS A 256 4.34 -8.37 12.74
C LYS A 256 3.81 -6.98 12.42
N VAL A 257 3.58 -6.17 13.45
CA VAL A 257 3.17 -4.77 13.27
C VAL A 257 4.20 -3.87 13.94
N GLY A 258 4.59 -2.79 13.28
CA GLY A 258 5.58 -1.87 13.81
C GLY A 258 5.99 -0.77 12.83
N GLN A 259 7.10 -0.12 13.14
CA GLN A 259 7.78 0.80 12.20
C GLN A 259 8.43 0.01 11.06
N THR A 260 8.77 0.70 9.97
CA THR A 260 9.29 0.02 8.77
C THR A 260 10.57 -0.76 9.00
N LYS A 261 10.73 -1.87 8.25
CA LYS A 261 11.99 -2.60 8.20
C LYS A 261 13.05 -1.81 7.41
N SER A 262 12.63 -0.93 6.51
CA SER A 262 13.54 -0.08 5.73
C SER A 262 14.12 1.03 6.60
N THR A 263 15.41 1.30 6.47
CA THR A 263 16.08 2.39 7.21
C THR A 263 15.81 3.77 6.62
N SER A 264 15.18 3.86 5.44
CA SER A 264 15.03 5.11 4.69
C SER A 264 13.89 6.01 5.17
N ASP A 265 12.88 5.46 5.83
CA ASP A 265 11.68 6.20 6.22
C ASP A 265 11.33 5.87 7.67
N THR A 266 11.08 6.87 8.51
CA THR A 266 10.58 6.58 9.86
C THR A 266 9.07 6.40 9.80
N GLY A 267 8.62 5.15 9.92
CA GLY A 267 7.20 4.85 10.06
C GLY A 267 6.59 5.55 11.27
N ALA A 268 5.28 5.80 11.23
CA ALA A 268 4.52 6.21 12.41
C ALA A 268 4.21 4.99 13.28
N ASP A 269 4.06 5.21 14.58
CA ASP A 269 3.54 4.15 15.45
C ASP A 269 2.07 3.88 15.11
N TRP A 270 1.70 2.61 15.15
CA TRP A 270 0.30 2.22 15.05
C TRP A 270 -0.47 2.70 16.28
N ASP A 271 -1.72 3.10 16.06
CA ASP A 271 -2.67 3.33 17.16
C ASP A 271 -3.66 2.16 17.27
N ALA A 272 -4.33 2.08 18.42
CA ALA A 272 -5.29 1.02 18.68
C ALA A 272 -6.47 1.04 17.69
N ALA A 273 -6.88 2.21 17.20
CA ALA A 273 -8.00 2.32 16.26
C ALA A 273 -7.66 1.64 14.92
N GLY A 274 -6.48 1.94 14.36
CA GLY A 274 -6.00 1.30 13.13
C GLY A 274 -5.77 -0.20 13.30
N LEU A 275 -5.18 -0.65 14.41
CA LEU A 275 -5.00 -2.09 14.68
C LEU A 275 -6.34 -2.82 14.73
N ARG A 276 -7.31 -2.27 15.46
CA ARG A 276 -8.65 -2.87 15.59
C ARG A 276 -9.37 -2.93 14.25
N ARG A 277 -9.26 -1.87 13.45
CA ARG A 277 -9.85 -1.86 12.10
C ARG A 277 -9.16 -2.87 11.18
N CYS A 278 -7.82 -2.92 11.20
CA CYS A 278 -7.06 -3.89 10.42
C CYS A 278 -7.44 -5.33 10.81
N TRP A 279 -7.53 -5.62 12.11
CA TRP A 279 -8.01 -6.92 12.60
C TRP A 279 -9.38 -7.27 12.00
N ALA A 280 -10.33 -6.33 12.04
CA ALA A 280 -11.68 -6.54 11.53
C ALA A 280 -11.71 -6.89 10.04
N VAL A 281 -10.79 -6.32 9.24
CA VAL A 281 -10.68 -6.63 7.81
C VAL A 281 -9.97 -7.97 7.59
N LEU A 282 -8.83 -8.20 8.24
CA LEU A 282 -8.01 -9.39 8.00
C LEU A 282 -8.67 -10.69 8.45
N LYS A 283 -9.49 -10.66 9.52
CA LYS A 283 -10.21 -11.86 9.99
C LYS A 283 -11.22 -12.39 8.96
N ASP A 284 -11.69 -11.54 8.05
CA ASP A 284 -12.70 -11.90 7.04
C ASP A 284 -12.04 -12.35 5.71
N LEU A 285 -10.70 -12.31 5.63
CA LEU A 285 -9.95 -12.86 4.50
C LEU A 285 -9.65 -14.36 4.71
N PRO A 286 -9.40 -15.12 3.64
CA PRO A 286 -8.93 -16.50 3.79
C PRO A 286 -7.65 -16.57 4.61
N GLU A 287 -7.59 -17.51 5.57
CA GLU A 287 -6.52 -17.55 6.55
C GLU A 287 -5.14 -17.62 5.88
N GLU A 288 -4.98 -18.45 4.86
CA GLU A 288 -3.73 -18.62 4.11
C GLU A 288 -3.30 -17.42 3.23
N HIS A 289 -4.16 -16.40 3.10
CA HIS A 289 -3.79 -15.14 2.44
C HIS A 289 -3.06 -14.20 3.39
N VAL A 290 -3.29 -14.38 4.70
CA VAL A 290 -2.73 -13.53 5.76
C VAL A 290 -1.76 -14.35 6.60
N ARG A 291 -2.26 -15.37 7.30
CA ARG A 291 -1.48 -16.24 8.18
C ARG A 291 -0.70 -17.27 7.40
N GLY A 292 0.61 -17.28 7.64
CA GLY A 292 1.54 -18.18 6.94
C GLY A 292 1.87 -17.72 5.52
N ASN A 293 1.36 -16.57 5.07
CA ASN A 293 1.75 -16.00 3.80
C ASN A 293 3.19 -15.43 3.91
N ALA A 294 4.15 -16.12 3.30
CA ALA A 294 5.56 -15.74 3.32
C ALA A 294 5.86 -14.39 2.62
N TRP A 295 4.87 -13.80 1.95
CA TRP A 295 4.96 -12.49 1.30
C TRP A 295 4.31 -11.36 2.12
N LEU A 296 3.73 -11.66 3.28
CA LEU A 296 3.13 -10.68 4.20
C LEU A 296 3.67 -10.91 5.62
N GLU A 297 4.93 -10.55 5.85
CA GLU A 297 5.56 -10.79 7.14
C GLU A 297 5.42 -9.63 8.12
N HIS A 298 5.22 -8.41 7.59
CA HIS A 298 5.23 -7.19 8.38
C HIS A 298 4.24 -6.15 7.85
N TRP A 299 3.57 -5.47 8.78
CA TRP A 299 2.68 -4.34 8.52
C TRP A 299 3.17 -3.06 9.18
N THR A 300 3.38 -2.03 8.38
CA THR A 300 3.98 -0.78 8.81
C THR A 300 2.99 0.36 8.66
N ARG A 301 3.11 1.36 9.52
CA ARG A 301 2.34 2.59 9.37
C ARG A 301 3.28 3.71 8.97
N TYR A 302 2.89 4.55 8.03
CA TYR A 302 3.58 5.81 7.74
C TYR A 302 2.67 6.99 8.03
N GLN A 303 3.25 8.16 8.30
CA GLN A 303 2.47 9.38 8.44
C GLN A 303 1.88 9.76 7.09
N ALA A 304 0.55 9.75 6.99
CA ALA A 304 -0.16 10.28 5.85
C ALA A 304 -1.16 11.32 6.32
N GLY A 305 -1.18 12.50 5.70
CA GLY A 305 -2.17 13.55 5.98
C GLY A 305 -3.58 13.24 5.43
N GLY A 306 -3.80 12.06 4.84
CA GLY A 306 -4.99 11.69 4.09
C GLY A 306 -5.89 10.64 4.76
N SER A 307 -6.99 10.31 4.08
CA SER A 307 -8.01 9.35 4.52
C SER A 307 -7.49 7.90 4.64
N ALA A 308 -6.70 7.45 3.67
CA ALA A 308 -5.93 6.20 3.72
C ALA A 308 -5.09 6.06 2.44
N GLY A 309 -3.90 5.48 2.54
CA GLY A 309 -3.04 5.09 1.43
C GLY A 309 -2.21 3.88 1.83
N GLY A 310 -1.59 3.22 0.85
CA GLY A 310 -0.76 2.07 1.13
C GLY A 310 0.31 1.87 0.08
N TYR A 311 1.25 1.00 0.43
CA TYR A 311 2.36 0.59 -0.40
C TYR A 311 2.77 -0.82 0.00
N TYR A 312 3.18 -1.62 -0.99
CA TYR A 312 3.68 -2.95 -0.76
C TYR A 312 5.12 -3.09 -1.29
N SER A 313 6.01 -3.58 -0.43
CA SER A 313 7.38 -3.96 -0.80
C SER A 313 7.49 -5.47 -0.95
N LYS A 314 7.56 -5.95 -2.19
CA LYS A 314 7.85 -7.37 -2.48
C LYS A 314 9.19 -7.82 -1.91
N ARG A 315 10.21 -6.94 -1.92
CA ARG A 315 11.56 -7.25 -1.43
C ARG A 315 11.55 -7.48 0.08
N ASP A 316 10.86 -6.62 0.82
CA ASP A 316 10.89 -6.60 2.28
C ASP A 316 9.72 -7.41 2.90
N LYS A 317 8.83 -7.92 2.04
CA LYS A 317 7.60 -8.67 2.37
C LYS A 317 6.74 -7.88 3.35
N GLU A 318 6.59 -6.60 3.02
CA GLU A 318 6.06 -5.57 3.89
C GLU A 318 4.89 -4.88 3.21
N SER A 319 3.78 -4.75 3.95
CA SER A 319 2.68 -3.86 3.59
C SER A 319 2.73 -2.62 4.49
N SER A 320 2.46 -1.46 3.92
CA SER A 320 2.50 -0.18 4.61
C SER A 320 1.15 0.52 4.50
N MET A 321 0.70 1.17 5.57
CA MET A 321 -0.57 1.90 5.65
C MET A 321 -0.34 3.32 6.15
N GLY A 322 -0.85 4.30 5.41
CA GLY A 322 -0.93 5.68 5.87
C GLY A 322 -2.38 6.04 6.13
N TYR A 323 -2.71 6.60 7.30
CA TYR A 323 -4.06 7.04 7.62
C TYR A 323 -4.09 8.03 8.80
N ASP A 324 -5.09 8.93 8.78
CA ASP A 324 -5.54 9.70 9.94
C ASP A 324 -6.63 8.89 10.68
N SER A 325 -6.39 8.58 11.96
CA SER A 325 -7.33 7.78 12.77
C SER A 325 -8.71 8.42 12.90
N ARG A 326 -8.80 9.76 12.80
CA ARG A 326 -10.06 10.51 12.81
C ARG A 326 -10.85 10.34 11.50
N LYS A 327 -10.21 9.84 10.46
CA LYS A 327 -10.79 9.64 9.11
C LYS A 327 -10.77 8.16 8.70
N ILE A 328 -10.63 7.24 9.65
CA ILE A 328 -10.51 5.80 9.33
C ILE A 328 -11.73 5.25 8.59
N ASP A 329 -12.92 5.81 8.84
CA ASP A 329 -14.17 5.46 8.16
C ASP A 329 -14.44 6.28 6.89
N ALA A 330 -13.49 7.14 6.47
CA ALA A 330 -13.66 7.98 5.30
C ALA A 330 -13.91 7.13 4.04
N LYS A 331 -14.90 7.58 3.26
CA LYS A 331 -15.31 6.89 2.05
C LYS A 331 -14.31 7.09 0.91
N ASN A 332 -14.15 6.07 0.07
CA ASN A 332 -13.28 6.13 -1.09
C ASN A 332 -13.89 7.04 -2.19
N GLY A 333 -13.40 8.28 -2.26
CA GLY A 333 -13.74 9.21 -3.33
C GLY A 333 -12.79 9.19 -4.54
N ALA A 334 -11.76 8.34 -4.54
CA ALA A 334 -10.78 8.28 -5.64
C ALA A 334 -11.22 7.38 -6.80
N ALA A 335 -12.17 6.48 -6.56
CA ALA A 335 -12.81 5.69 -7.62
C ALA A 335 -13.94 6.50 -8.28
N ASP A 336 -14.28 6.18 -9.52
CA ASP A 336 -15.34 6.90 -10.23
C ASP A 336 -16.72 6.49 -9.73
N ARG A 337 -17.71 7.38 -9.87
CA ARG A 337 -19.10 7.03 -9.56
C ARG A 337 -19.55 5.86 -10.43
N GLY A 338 -19.93 4.77 -9.79
CA GLY A 338 -20.35 3.53 -10.45
C GLY A 338 -19.31 2.42 -10.39
N ASP A 339 -18.05 2.74 -10.09
CA ASP A 339 -17.04 1.72 -9.81
C ASP A 339 -17.41 0.97 -8.51
N PRO A 340 -17.24 -0.36 -8.45
CA PRO A 340 -17.47 -1.18 -7.25
C PRO A 340 -16.79 -0.66 -5.97
N LEU A 341 -15.60 -0.05 -6.10
CA LEU A 341 -14.85 0.50 -4.97
C LEU A 341 -15.18 1.96 -4.66
N TYR A 342 -16.19 2.54 -5.30
CA TYR A 342 -16.67 3.88 -4.96
C TYR A 342 -17.42 3.86 -3.62
N LYS A 343 -17.16 4.85 -2.76
CA LYS A 343 -17.80 5.02 -1.44
C LYS A 343 -17.65 3.87 -0.43
N VAL A 344 -16.86 2.83 -0.70
CA VAL A 344 -16.44 1.87 0.33
C VAL A 344 -15.56 2.56 1.38
N VAL A 345 -15.41 1.98 2.57
CA VAL A 345 -14.46 2.51 3.57
C VAL A 345 -13.05 2.39 3.01
N ARG A 346 -12.37 3.52 2.84
CA ARG A 346 -11.09 3.56 2.10
C ARG A 346 -9.99 2.81 2.86
N PHE A 347 -9.95 2.90 4.18
CA PHE A 347 -8.99 2.14 4.99
C PHE A 347 -9.10 0.64 4.70
N ASP A 348 -10.31 0.08 4.78
CA ASP A 348 -10.52 -1.35 4.57
C ASP A 348 -10.15 -1.79 3.16
N LYS A 349 -10.52 -0.98 2.17
CA LYS A 349 -10.14 -1.22 0.77
C LYS A 349 -8.63 -1.27 0.61
N VAL A 350 -7.90 -0.35 1.24
CA VAL A 350 -6.43 -0.32 1.16
C VAL A 350 -5.85 -1.54 1.88
N VAL A 351 -6.33 -1.91 3.07
CA VAL A 351 -5.89 -3.15 3.74
C VAL A 351 -6.03 -4.36 2.82
N ARG A 352 -7.19 -4.55 2.18
CA ARG A 352 -7.40 -5.66 1.23
C ARG A 352 -6.48 -5.56 0.01
N HIS A 353 -6.27 -4.36 -0.51
CA HIS A 353 -5.38 -4.11 -1.65
C HIS A 353 -3.94 -4.53 -1.32
N GLU A 354 -3.41 -4.14 -0.16
CA GLU A 354 -2.04 -4.53 0.23
C GLU A 354 -1.90 -6.04 0.46
N VAL A 355 -2.91 -6.71 1.05
CA VAL A 355 -2.94 -8.19 1.08
C VAL A 355 -3.00 -8.76 -0.33
N GLY A 356 -3.75 -8.12 -1.23
CA GLY A 356 -3.84 -8.47 -2.64
C GLY A 356 -2.48 -8.54 -3.31
N HIS A 357 -1.58 -7.58 -3.05
CA HIS A 357 -0.19 -7.65 -3.55
C HIS A 357 0.59 -8.84 -3.01
N ALA A 358 0.46 -9.18 -1.72
CA ALA A 358 1.11 -10.36 -1.16
C ALA A 358 0.56 -11.67 -1.76
N VAL A 359 -0.75 -11.74 -1.98
CA VAL A 359 -1.41 -12.88 -2.63
C VAL A 359 -1.02 -12.99 -4.09
N ASP A 360 -0.92 -11.87 -4.82
CA ASP A 360 -0.43 -11.83 -6.20
C ASP A 360 0.89 -12.60 -6.32
N VAL A 361 1.86 -12.27 -5.46
CA VAL A 361 3.16 -12.95 -5.49
C VAL A 361 3.05 -14.45 -5.20
N LYS A 362 2.12 -14.86 -4.31
CA LYS A 362 1.88 -16.27 -3.99
C LYS A 362 1.28 -17.04 -5.17
N VAL A 363 0.31 -16.47 -5.87
CA VAL A 363 -0.50 -17.16 -6.89
C VAL A 363 -0.09 -16.84 -8.33
N GLY A 364 0.84 -15.91 -8.53
CA GLY A 364 1.22 -15.42 -9.86
C GLY A 364 0.09 -14.62 -10.54
N GLY A 365 -0.68 -13.86 -9.77
CA GLY A 365 -1.90 -13.20 -10.25
C GLY A 365 -1.67 -12.15 -11.34
N SER A 366 -0.60 -11.38 -11.26
CA SER A 366 -0.19 -10.40 -12.27
C SER A 366 0.23 -11.09 -13.57
N ALA A 367 0.72 -12.34 -13.53
CA ALA A 367 0.98 -13.11 -14.74
C ALA A 367 -0.30 -13.43 -15.51
N TYR A 368 -1.45 -13.55 -14.83
CA TYR A 368 -2.75 -13.63 -15.50
C TYR A 368 -3.10 -12.33 -16.23
N THR A 369 -2.58 -11.17 -15.82
CA THR A 369 -2.92 -9.90 -16.48
C THR A 369 -2.14 -9.64 -17.77
N VAL A 370 -0.92 -10.17 -17.86
CA VAL A 370 -0.02 -9.98 -19.01
C VAL A 370 -0.43 -10.94 -20.14
N GLY A 371 -0.70 -10.38 -21.32
CA GLY A 371 -1.09 -11.17 -22.50
C GLY A 371 -2.47 -11.86 -22.44
N ASN A 372 -3.31 -11.55 -21.44
CA ASN A 372 -4.64 -12.14 -21.29
C ASN A 372 -5.74 -11.08 -21.39
N VAL A 373 -6.65 -11.22 -22.35
CA VAL A 373 -7.78 -10.31 -22.54
C VAL A 373 -8.64 -10.14 -21.29
N GLY A 374 -8.87 -11.22 -20.54
CA GLY A 374 -9.61 -11.20 -19.28
C GLY A 374 -8.92 -10.36 -18.19
N GLY A 375 -7.59 -10.30 -18.19
CA GLY A 375 -6.80 -9.49 -17.27
C GLY A 375 -6.41 -8.10 -17.82
N GLY A 376 -6.96 -7.67 -18.96
CA GLY A 376 -6.66 -6.38 -19.58
C GLY A 376 -5.55 -6.40 -20.62
N ASN A 377 -4.99 -7.59 -20.91
CA ASN A 377 -4.00 -7.85 -21.95
C ASN A 377 -2.77 -6.94 -21.83
N TRP A 378 -2.20 -6.90 -20.63
CA TRP A 378 -1.08 -6.03 -20.33
C TRP A 378 0.16 -6.41 -21.12
N GLU A 379 0.93 -5.40 -21.50
CA GLU A 379 2.30 -5.55 -21.99
C GLU A 379 3.23 -4.64 -21.20
N GLU A 380 4.38 -5.17 -20.81
CA GLU A 380 5.45 -4.42 -20.17
C GLU A 380 6.51 -4.02 -21.19
N HIS A 381 6.77 -2.72 -21.28
CA HIS A 381 7.75 -2.15 -22.21
C HIS A 381 9.08 -1.78 -21.53
N GLY A 382 9.10 -1.79 -20.19
CA GLY A 382 10.29 -1.45 -19.41
C GLY A 382 10.64 0.03 -19.49
N ARG A 383 11.92 0.38 -19.46
CA ARG A 383 12.35 1.78 -19.63
C ARG A 383 12.08 2.28 -21.05
N PRO A 384 11.85 3.59 -21.26
CA PRO A 384 11.67 4.15 -22.60
C PRO A 384 12.82 3.77 -23.55
N LYS A 385 12.46 3.15 -24.66
CA LYS A 385 13.35 2.75 -25.75
C LYS A 385 12.69 3.07 -27.09
N LEU A 386 13.50 3.19 -28.14
CA LEU A 386 13.00 3.55 -29.48
C LEU A 386 11.89 2.61 -29.97
N GLN A 387 12.07 1.30 -29.73
CA GLN A 387 11.07 0.28 -30.07
C GLN A 387 9.67 0.56 -29.52
N LEU A 388 9.56 1.12 -28.30
CA LEU A 388 8.25 1.48 -27.73
C LEU A 388 7.60 2.61 -28.54
N VAL A 389 8.37 3.64 -28.89
CA VAL A 389 7.87 4.77 -29.70
C VAL A 389 7.48 4.29 -31.09
N GLU A 390 8.28 3.41 -31.70
CA GLU A 390 7.95 2.76 -32.98
C GLU A 390 6.63 1.99 -32.90
N THR A 391 6.40 1.21 -31.84
CA THR A 391 5.14 0.51 -31.59
C THR A 391 3.97 1.49 -31.48
N MET A 392 4.12 2.56 -30.70
CA MET A 392 3.06 3.59 -30.54
C MET A 392 2.74 4.28 -31.88
N VAL A 393 3.76 4.64 -32.66
CA VAL A 393 3.62 5.26 -33.99
C VAL A 393 2.92 4.30 -34.96
N ALA A 394 3.32 3.04 -34.99
CA ALA A 394 2.68 2.02 -35.83
C ALA A 394 1.21 1.82 -35.45
N ALA A 395 0.91 1.69 -34.15
CA ALA A 395 -0.45 1.51 -33.64
C ALA A 395 -1.36 2.71 -33.91
N SER A 396 -0.81 3.93 -33.86
CA SER A 396 -1.59 5.15 -34.13
C SER A 396 -2.06 5.28 -35.59
N GLY A 397 -1.28 4.75 -36.56
CA GLY A 397 -1.49 5.04 -37.99
C GLY A 397 -1.48 6.54 -38.35
N GLY A 398 -0.97 7.38 -37.45
CA GLY A 398 -1.07 8.84 -37.48
C GLY A 398 -0.14 9.51 -38.48
N ALA A 399 0.01 10.83 -38.34
CA ALA A 399 0.88 11.63 -39.20
C ALA A 399 2.35 11.17 -39.14
N ILE A 400 2.85 10.82 -37.94
CA ILE A 400 4.25 10.39 -37.76
C ILE A 400 4.52 9.12 -38.56
N SER A 401 3.56 8.19 -38.63
CA SER A 401 3.71 6.93 -39.37
C SER A 401 3.89 7.13 -40.89
N LYS A 402 3.41 8.26 -41.42
CA LYS A 402 3.42 8.61 -42.86
C LYS A 402 4.62 9.46 -43.27
N LEU A 403 5.44 9.90 -42.32
CA LEU A 403 6.66 10.64 -42.62
C LEU A 403 7.68 9.78 -43.37
N LYS A 404 8.54 10.46 -44.14
CA LYS A 404 9.78 9.85 -44.66
C LYS A 404 10.62 9.30 -43.52
N THR A 405 11.38 8.24 -43.78
CA THR A 405 12.15 7.48 -42.79
C THR A 405 13.04 8.39 -41.92
N GLU A 406 13.72 9.34 -42.54
CA GLU A 406 14.62 10.29 -41.89
C GLU A 406 13.89 11.25 -40.94
N HIS A 407 12.75 11.82 -41.35
CA HIS A 407 11.94 12.69 -40.49
C HIS A 407 11.29 11.91 -39.35
N LYS A 408 10.80 10.70 -39.65
CA LYS A 408 10.20 9.81 -38.65
C LYS A 408 11.19 9.50 -37.54
N ALA A 409 12.43 9.17 -37.88
CA ALA A 409 13.48 8.88 -36.90
C ALA A 409 13.77 10.09 -35.98
N LEU A 410 13.82 11.31 -36.53
CA LEU A 410 14.03 12.54 -35.76
C LEU A 410 12.89 12.79 -34.76
N VAL A 411 11.63 12.71 -35.22
CA VAL A 411 10.45 12.89 -34.37
C VAL A 411 10.39 11.84 -33.26
N MET A 412 10.59 10.56 -33.60
CA MET A 412 10.62 9.49 -32.60
C MET A 412 11.75 9.68 -31.58
N GLY A 413 12.91 10.18 -32.02
CA GLY A 413 14.03 10.54 -31.15
C GLY A 413 13.68 11.65 -30.14
N ALA A 414 12.97 12.69 -30.59
CA ALA A 414 12.50 13.78 -29.73
C ALA A 414 11.51 13.31 -28.66
N ILE A 415 10.55 12.45 -29.05
CA ILE A 415 9.59 11.82 -28.13
C ILE A 415 10.33 10.96 -27.11
N LEU A 416 11.23 10.08 -27.58
CA LEU A 416 12.00 9.20 -26.72
C LEU A 416 12.84 9.98 -25.71
N LYS A 417 13.42 11.11 -26.12
CA LYS A 417 14.18 11.99 -25.23
C LYS A 417 13.33 12.48 -24.06
N ALA A 418 12.15 13.05 -24.34
CA ALA A 418 11.23 13.51 -23.30
C ALA A 418 10.82 12.38 -22.34
N MET A 419 10.52 11.20 -22.88
CA MET A 419 10.18 10.02 -22.07
C MET A 419 11.34 9.58 -21.16
N LYS A 420 12.58 9.52 -21.67
CA LYS A 420 13.78 9.12 -20.89
C LYS A 420 14.10 10.10 -19.77
N ASP A 421 13.97 11.39 -20.08
CA ASP A 421 14.20 12.47 -19.12
C ASP A 421 13.11 12.52 -18.05
N GLY A 422 11.98 11.84 -18.27
CA GLY A 422 10.82 11.89 -17.39
C GLY A 422 10.15 13.26 -17.39
N LYS A 423 10.29 13.99 -18.50
CA LYS A 423 9.75 15.34 -18.71
C LYS A 423 8.76 15.30 -19.87
N PRO A 424 7.57 14.70 -19.67
CA PRO A 424 6.60 14.56 -20.75
C PRO A 424 6.15 15.90 -21.36
N GLU A 425 6.14 17.00 -20.60
CA GLU A 425 5.91 18.36 -21.13
C GLU A 425 6.95 18.83 -22.16
N ASP A 426 8.15 18.22 -22.20
CA ASP A 426 9.17 18.56 -23.19
C ASP A 426 8.94 17.87 -24.55
N THR A 427 7.91 17.01 -24.69
CA THR A 427 7.66 16.27 -25.95
C THR A 427 7.46 17.21 -27.14
N LYS A 428 6.47 18.11 -27.09
CA LYS A 428 6.22 19.09 -28.15
C LYS A 428 7.39 20.05 -28.34
N PRO A 429 7.95 20.69 -27.29
CA PRO A 429 9.13 21.55 -27.43
C PRO A 429 10.33 20.85 -28.09
N ASN A 430 10.55 19.55 -27.83
CA ASN A 430 11.64 18.82 -28.48
C ASN A 430 11.36 18.55 -29.97
N ILE A 431 10.10 18.36 -30.35
CA ILE A 431 9.68 18.18 -31.76
C ILE A 431 9.76 19.52 -32.50
N GLU A 432 9.31 20.61 -31.91
CA GLU A 432 9.37 21.96 -32.51
C GLU A 432 10.81 22.41 -32.75
N LYS A 433 11.75 22.03 -31.87
CA LYS A 433 13.19 22.28 -32.03
C LYS A 433 13.86 21.43 -33.12
N LEU A 434 13.14 20.47 -33.72
CA LEU A 434 13.64 19.78 -34.92
C LEU A 434 13.70 20.74 -36.11
N ASP A 435 13.07 21.92 -36.01
CA ASP A 435 13.11 23.00 -36.97
C ASP A 435 14.29 23.98 -36.71
N ILE A 436 14.87 24.51 -37.79
CA ILE A 436 16.03 25.43 -37.87
C ILE A 436 17.44 24.85 -37.59
N ALA A 437 17.86 23.78 -38.28
CA ALA A 437 19.28 23.59 -38.56
C ALA A 437 19.56 23.94 -40.02
N LYS A 438 19.95 25.20 -40.28
CA LYS A 438 20.52 25.62 -41.58
C LYS A 438 21.60 24.61 -42.02
N GLY A 439 21.37 23.85 -43.10
CA GLY A 439 22.33 22.88 -43.65
C GLY A 439 21.67 21.65 -44.31
N ASP A 440 22.45 20.61 -44.58
CA ASP A 440 22.05 19.39 -45.32
C ASP A 440 21.06 18.46 -44.58
N LYS A 441 20.43 18.91 -43.50
CA LYS A 441 19.49 18.09 -42.73
C LYS A 441 18.08 18.16 -43.33
N PRO A 442 17.31 17.06 -43.29
CA PRO A 442 16.00 17.01 -43.89
C PRO A 442 15.00 17.82 -43.03
N GLU A 443 14.36 18.82 -43.64
CA GLU A 443 13.46 19.79 -42.99
C GLU A 443 12.02 19.25 -42.98
N LEU A 444 11.38 19.27 -41.80
CA LEU A 444 9.95 19.04 -41.68
C LEU A 444 9.21 20.27 -42.19
N SER A 445 8.42 20.12 -43.25
CA SER A 445 7.57 21.22 -43.72
C SER A 445 6.67 21.71 -42.59
N SER A 446 6.36 23.01 -42.54
CA SER A 446 5.50 23.59 -41.50
C SER A 446 4.13 22.88 -41.41
N GLY A 447 3.62 22.41 -42.55
CA GLY A 447 2.39 21.61 -42.62
C GLY A 447 2.53 20.20 -42.05
N ASP A 448 3.67 19.54 -42.23
CA ASP A 448 3.93 18.25 -41.61
C ASP A 448 4.20 18.38 -40.11
N LEU A 449 4.92 19.43 -39.69
CA LEU A 449 5.13 19.73 -38.27
C LEU A 449 3.81 19.89 -37.52
N ALA A 450 2.87 20.67 -38.06
CA ALA A 450 1.55 20.83 -37.45
C ALA A 450 0.79 19.49 -37.32
N LYS A 451 0.84 18.63 -38.35
CA LYS A 451 0.23 17.29 -38.31
C LYS A 451 0.91 16.38 -37.29
N VAL A 452 2.24 16.45 -37.17
CA VAL A 452 3.03 15.70 -36.19
C VAL A 452 2.68 16.13 -34.77
N LEU A 453 2.60 17.43 -34.49
CA LEU A 453 2.26 17.94 -33.16
C LEU A 453 0.83 17.58 -32.74
N ALA A 454 -0.07 17.38 -33.71
CA ALA A 454 -1.43 16.89 -33.51
C ALA A 454 -1.54 15.36 -33.46
N ASP A 455 -0.44 14.61 -33.64
CA ASP A 455 -0.45 13.16 -33.65
C ASP A 455 -0.82 12.59 -32.27
N PRO A 456 -1.71 11.57 -32.18
CA PRO A 456 -2.07 10.93 -30.93
C PRO A 456 -0.89 10.45 -30.08
N VAL A 457 0.22 10.03 -30.70
CA VAL A 457 1.43 9.61 -29.98
C VAL A 457 2.03 10.75 -29.16
N VAL A 458 2.06 11.97 -29.73
CA VAL A 458 2.59 13.16 -29.03
C VAL A 458 1.73 13.45 -27.80
N THR A 459 0.41 13.46 -27.97
CA THR A 459 -0.53 13.66 -26.85
C THR A 459 -0.35 12.57 -25.78
N THR A 460 -0.19 11.31 -26.19
CA THR A 460 0.04 10.18 -25.27
C THR A 460 1.30 10.39 -24.44
N SER A 461 2.42 10.76 -25.07
CA SER A 461 3.67 11.01 -24.35
C SER A 461 3.58 12.17 -23.36
N GLU A 462 2.78 13.21 -23.65
CA GLU A 462 2.59 14.36 -22.76
C GLU A 462 1.74 14.05 -21.53
N ILE A 463 0.62 13.33 -21.72
CA ILE A 463 -0.37 13.14 -20.65
C ILE A 463 -0.18 11.83 -19.88
N SER A 464 0.48 10.84 -20.49
CA SER A 464 0.69 9.51 -19.90
C SER A 464 2.12 9.24 -19.44
N GLY A 465 2.99 10.26 -19.47
CA GLY A 465 4.37 10.13 -19.00
C GLY A 465 4.53 10.19 -17.48
N THR A 466 5.79 10.13 -17.05
CA THR A 466 6.24 10.17 -15.65
C THR A 466 5.55 11.28 -14.86
N GLY A 467 5.00 10.95 -13.69
CA GLY A 467 4.41 11.92 -12.76
C GLY A 467 3.04 12.48 -13.14
N LYS A 468 2.50 12.12 -14.32
CA LYS A 468 1.18 12.61 -14.76
C LYS A 468 0.01 11.82 -14.19
N ASN A 469 0.24 10.59 -13.73
CA ASN A 469 -0.79 9.70 -13.18
C ASN A 469 -2.01 9.58 -14.11
N PRO A 470 -1.81 9.14 -15.38
CA PRO A 470 -2.85 9.15 -16.41
C PRO A 470 -4.11 8.39 -16.01
N TRP A 471 -3.97 7.33 -15.21
CA TRP A 471 -5.10 6.56 -14.68
C TRP A 471 -6.11 7.38 -13.86
N TYR A 472 -5.71 8.53 -13.29
CA TYR A 472 -6.62 9.48 -12.63
C TYR A 472 -6.87 10.76 -13.44
N LYS A 473 -5.84 11.28 -14.12
CA LYS A 473 -5.85 12.66 -14.65
C LYS A 473 -6.07 12.75 -16.15
N ALA A 474 -5.78 11.69 -16.90
CA ALA A 474 -5.96 11.73 -18.35
C ALA A 474 -7.45 11.59 -18.69
N PRO A 475 -8.00 12.43 -19.59
CA PRO A 475 -9.33 12.22 -20.13
C PRO A 475 -9.46 10.79 -20.68
N GLY A 476 -10.51 10.06 -20.28
CA GLY A 476 -10.71 8.67 -20.70
C GLY A 476 -9.61 7.70 -20.23
N GLN A 477 -8.78 8.07 -19.25
CA GLN A 477 -7.64 7.30 -18.72
C GLN A 477 -6.52 7.03 -19.75
N GLY A 478 -6.48 7.76 -20.86
CA GLY A 478 -5.43 7.64 -21.87
C GLY A 478 -5.88 8.08 -23.27
N VAL A 479 -4.96 7.92 -24.22
CA VAL A 479 -5.24 8.10 -25.65
C VAL A 479 -5.26 6.73 -26.31
N ASP A 480 -6.27 6.49 -27.14
CA ASP A 480 -6.39 5.25 -27.89
C ASP A 480 -5.41 5.22 -29.07
N LEU A 481 -4.45 4.31 -29.02
CA LEU A 481 -3.52 4.02 -30.11
C LEU A 481 -3.79 2.60 -30.59
N GLY A 482 -4.65 2.47 -31.60
CA GLY A 482 -4.96 1.17 -32.21
C GLY A 482 -5.61 0.16 -31.26
N GLY A 483 -6.45 0.61 -30.32
CA GLY A 483 -7.13 -0.22 -29.33
C GLY A 483 -6.40 -0.37 -28.00
N ARG A 484 -5.23 0.26 -27.82
CA ARG A 484 -4.40 0.17 -26.61
C ARG A 484 -4.08 1.54 -26.03
N HIS A 485 -3.98 1.58 -24.70
CA HIS A 485 -3.46 2.75 -23.96
C HIS A 485 -2.02 2.47 -23.53
N TYR A 486 -1.15 3.47 -23.67
CA TYR A 486 0.25 3.43 -23.26
C TYR A 486 0.51 4.44 -22.15
N GLN A 487 1.24 4.04 -21.11
CA GLN A 487 1.55 4.93 -20.00
C GLN A 487 2.83 4.56 -19.25
N ALA A 488 3.39 5.54 -18.56
CA ALA A 488 4.39 5.37 -17.54
C ALA A 488 3.75 4.90 -16.21
N SER A 489 4.30 3.82 -15.68
CA SER A 489 4.05 3.24 -14.37
C SER A 489 5.30 3.35 -13.51
N TYR A 490 5.12 3.53 -12.19
CA TYR A 490 6.19 3.69 -11.20
C TYR A 490 7.35 4.61 -11.66
N GLY A 491 7.00 5.73 -12.29
CA GLY A 491 7.96 6.69 -12.80
C GLY A 491 8.43 6.37 -14.21
N LYS A 492 9.39 5.45 -14.38
CA LYS A 492 10.09 5.22 -15.67
C LYS A 492 9.78 3.90 -16.37
N THR A 493 8.86 3.08 -15.87
CA THR A 493 8.51 1.82 -16.51
C THR A 493 7.27 2.02 -17.37
N TRP A 494 7.32 1.78 -18.66
CA TRP A 494 6.18 1.90 -19.54
C TRP A 494 5.43 0.58 -19.64
N VAL A 495 4.10 0.68 -19.68
CA VAL A 495 3.17 -0.42 -19.82
C VAL A 495 2.09 -0.04 -20.81
N SER A 496 1.39 -1.03 -21.34
CA SER A 496 0.17 -0.82 -22.11
C SER A 496 -0.88 -1.88 -21.80
N TYR A 497 -2.13 -1.58 -22.09
CA TYR A 497 -3.27 -2.48 -21.89
C TYR A 497 -4.35 -2.21 -22.94
N ASP A 498 -5.25 -3.18 -23.14
CA ASP A 498 -6.38 -3.03 -24.06
C ASP A 498 -7.36 -2.00 -23.53
N ARG A 499 -7.70 -1.00 -24.35
CA ARG A 499 -8.66 0.06 -24.01
C ARG A 499 -10.01 -0.51 -23.60
N SER A 500 -10.44 -1.60 -24.23
CA SER A 500 -11.71 -2.28 -23.94
C SER A 500 -11.80 -2.79 -22.49
N SER A 501 -10.67 -3.01 -21.81
CA SER A 501 -10.65 -3.43 -20.40
C SER A 501 -11.21 -2.37 -19.45
N LEU A 502 -11.23 -1.09 -19.84
CA LEU A 502 -11.81 -0.01 -19.03
C LEU A 502 -13.31 -0.21 -18.77
N ALA A 503 -14.04 -0.91 -19.65
CA ALA A 503 -15.45 -1.21 -19.45
C ALA A 503 -15.71 -2.14 -18.25
N ARG A 504 -14.71 -2.92 -17.87
CA ARG A 504 -14.75 -3.90 -16.77
C ARG A 504 -13.99 -3.42 -15.53
N LYS A 505 -13.57 -2.16 -15.50
CA LYS A 505 -12.74 -1.65 -14.40
C LYS A 505 -13.50 -1.67 -13.07
N VAL A 506 -12.77 -1.93 -11.98
CA VAL A 506 -13.30 -1.89 -10.61
C VAL A 506 -12.90 -0.62 -9.85
N SER A 507 -11.86 0.07 -10.34
CA SER A 507 -11.44 1.39 -9.95
C SER A 507 -10.58 2.02 -11.05
N THR A 508 -10.40 3.34 -11.01
CA THR A 508 -9.44 4.05 -11.88
C THR A 508 -7.99 3.61 -11.64
N TYR A 509 -7.63 3.32 -10.38
CA TYR A 509 -6.28 2.93 -9.98
C TYR A 509 -5.85 1.55 -10.49
N GLN A 510 -6.82 0.68 -10.79
CA GLN A 510 -6.59 -0.67 -11.34
C GLN A 510 -5.69 -0.63 -12.59
N HIS A 511 -5.79 0.44 -13.39
CA HIS A 511 -5.01 0.60 -14.62
C HIS A 511 -3.68 1.33 -14.43
N ARG A 512 -3.13 1.38 -13.20
CA ARG A 512 -1.78 1.90 -12.97
C ARG A 512 -0.68 0.93 -13.41
N ALA A 513 -0.83 -0.36 -13.11
CA ALA A 513 0.14 -1.42 -13.42
C ALA A 513 -0.51 -2.81 -13.32
N PRO A 514 0.11 -3.87 -13.88
CA PRO A 514 -0.32 -5.27 -13.72
C PRO A 514 -0.60 -5.70 -12.27
N GLY A 515 0.32 -5.41 -11.34
CA GLY A 515 0.14 -5.76 -9.92
C GLY A 515 -1.00 -4.97 -9.25
N GLU A 516 -1.15 -3.69 -9.61
CA GLU A 516 -2.25 -2.85 -9.13
C GLU A 516 -3.60 -3.35 -9.66
N TRP A 517 -3.62 -3.88 -10.90
CA TRP A 517 -4.80 -4.49 -11.47
C TRP A 517 -5.30 -5.65 -10.61
N PHE A 518 -4.39 -6.56 -10.25
CA PHE A 518 -4.72 -7.71 -9.41
C PHE A 518 -5.16 -7.27 -8.01
N ALA A 519 -4.42 -6.35 -7.38
CA ALA A 519 -4.72 -5.90 -6.02
C ALA A 519 -6.09 -5.19 -5.91
N GLU A 520 -6.47 -4.39 -6.91
CA GLU A 520 -7.82 -3.78 -6.96
C GLU A 520 -8.92 -4.82 -7.22
N ALA A 521 -8.69 -5.78 -8.12
CA ALA A 521 -9.62 -6.89 -8.35
C ALA A 521 -9.80 -7.74 -7.08
N TYR A 522 -8.71 -8.04 -6.37
CA TYR A 522 -8.71 -8.73 -5.07
C TYR A 522 -9.49 -7.94 -4.01
N ALA A 523 -9.22 -6.64 -3.88
CA ALA A 523 -9.93 -5.79 -2.94
C ALA A 523 -11.43 -5.76 -3.26
N THR A 524 -11.81 -5.75 -4.54
CA THR A 524 -13.22 -5.80 -4.98
C THR A 524 -13.86 -7.16 -4.72
N TYR A 525 -13.14 -8.26 -4.95
CA TYR A 525 -13.63 -9.60 -4.67
C TYR A 525 -13.94 -9.79 -3.18
N PHE A 526 -13.01 -9.42 -2.30
CA PHE A 526 -13.16 -9.60 -0.85
C PHE A 526 -13.85 -8.44 -0.14
N GLN A 527 -14.30 -7.41 -0.87
CA GLN A 527 -15.17 -6.38 -0.33
C GLN A 527 -16.59 -6.98 -0.20
N PRO A 528 -17.13 -7.09 1.02
CA PRO A 528 -18.50 -7.54 1.20
C PRO A 528 -19.46 -6.52 0.58
N ASP A 529 -20.53 -7.02 -0.03
CA ASP A 529 -21.68 -6.21 -0.42
C ASP A 529 -22.55 -5.81 0.79
N GLY A 530 -23.71 -5.19 0.53
CA GLY A 530 -24.64 -4.76 1.58
C GLY A 530 -25.21 -5.90 2.43
N ASP A 531 -25.15 -7.14 1.93
CA ASP A 531 -25.60 -8.36 2.63
C ASP A 531 -24.42 -9.13 3.26
N GLY A 532 -23.20 -8.62 3.14
CA GLY A 532 -21.99 -9.29 3.62
C GLY A 532 -21.43 -10.37 2.69
N LYS A 533 -21.95 -10.54 1.46
CA LYS A 533 -21.46 -11.55 0.51
C LYS A 533 -20.21 -11.05 -0.20
N ILE A 534 -19.21 -11.92 -0.35
CA ILE A 534 -17.98 -11.66 -1.12
C ILE A 534 -18.16 -12.08 -2.59
N GLY A 535 -17.40 -11.47 -3.49
CA GLY A 535 -17.39 -11.78 -4.93
C GLY A 535 -18.55 -11.14 -5.71
N THR A 536 -19.66 -10.76 -5.07
CA THR A 536 -20.82 -10.14 -5.72
C THR A 536 -20.43 -8.89 -6.51
N LEU A 537 -19.65 -8.00 -5.89
CA LEU A 537 -19.25 -6.73 -6.49
C LEU A 537 -18.37 -6.92 -7.73
N LEU A 538 -17.46 -7.90 -7.70
CA LEU A 538 -16.63 -8.22 -8.86
C LEU A 538 -17.45 -8.93 -9.94
N ALA A 539 -18.33 -9.87 -9.58
CA ALA A 539 -19.18 -10.57 -10.54
C ALA A 539 -20.07 -9.62 -11.35
N ALA A 540 -20.62 -8.59 -10.68
CA ALA A 540 -21.48 -7.60 -11.33
C ALA A 540 -20.73 -6.72 -12.36
N ARG A 541 -19.41 -6.57 -12.21
CA ARG A 541 -18.58 -5.70 -13.06
C ARG A 541 -17.76 -6.48 -14.08
N ASP A 542 -17.18 -7.59 -13.66
CA ASP A 542 -16.23 -8.40 -14.41
C ASP A 542 -16.40 -9.89 -14.06
N PRO A 543 -17.44 -10.56 -14.60
CA PRO A 543 -17.72 -11.96 -14.29
C PRO A 543 -16.60 -12.90 -14.75
N THR A 544 -15.85 -12.54 -15.79
CA THR A 544 -14.70 -13.32 -16.27
C THR A 544 -13.58 -13.32 -15.24
N THR A 545 -13.20 -12.15 -14.73
CA THR A 545 -12.19 -12.07 -13.66
C THR A 545 -12.68 -12.74 -12.38
N LYS A 546 -13.96 -12.56 -12.01
CA LYS A 546 -14.54 -13.25 -10.85
C LYS A 546 -14.38 -14.77 -10.96
N SER A 547 -14.74 -15.36 -12.09
CA SER A 547 -14.60 -16.82 -12.31
C SER A 547 -13.14 -17.27 -12.19
N TRP A 548 -12.19 -16.47 -12.68
CA TRP A 548 -10.77 -16.77 -12.51
C TRP A 548 -10.34 -16.70 -11.03
N PHE A 549 -10.85 -15.73 -10.25
CA PHE A 549 -10.60 -15.64 -8.81
C PHE A 549 -11.14 -16.86 -8.04
N ASP A 550 -12.35 -17.35 -8.36
CA ASP A 550 -12.90 -18.56 -7.73
C ASP A 550 -12.04 -19.80 -7.98
N ALA A 551 -11.39 -19.86 -9.13
CA ALA A 551 -10.59 -21.00 -9.55
C ALA A 551 -9.15 -20.94 -9.01
N ASN A 552 -8.56 -19.74 -8.90
CA ASN A 552 -7.11 -19.59 -8.71
C ASN A 552 -6.73 -18.83 -7.43
N VAL A 553 -7.63 -18.06 -6.83
CA VAL A 553 -7.33 -17.21 -5.67
C VAL A 553 -8.05 -17.71 -4.44
N VAL A 554 -9.31 -18.11 -4.53
CA VAL A 554 -10.04 -18.64 -3.38
C VAL A 554 -9.49 -20.03 -3.01
N PRO A 555 -9.10 -20.27 -1.73
CA PRO A 555 -8.63 -21.58 -1.31
C PRO A 555 -9.66 -22.68 -1.56
N GLN A 556 -9.23 -23.77 -2.19
CA GLN A 556 -10.13 -24.83 -2.65
C GLN A 556 -10.72 -25.65 -1.50
N GLU A 557 -10.02 -25.75 -0.35
CA GLU A 557 -10.53 -26.42 0.87
C GLU A 557 -11.78 -25.75 1.45
N LYS A 558 -12.05 -24.49 1.06
CA LYS A 558 -13.28 -23.76 1.43
C LYS A 558 -14.40 -23.87 0.39
N LYS A 559 -14.20 -24.57 -0.73
CA LYS A 559 -15.33 -24.96 -1.56
C LYS A 559 -16.06 -26.04 -0.78
N GLU A 560 -17.07 -25.63 0.00
CA GLU A 560 -18.09 -26.59 0.44
C GLU A 560 -18.41 -27.45 -0.79
N PRO A 561 -18.28 -28.78 -0.70
CA PRO A 561 -18.64 -29.62 -1.83
C PRO A 561 -20.04 -29.19 -2.23
N ALA A 562 -20.19 -28.79 -3.51
CA ALA A 562 -21.48 -28.38 -4.03
C ALA A 562 -22.50 -29.42 -3.53
N PRO A 563 -23.62 -29.00 -2.90
CA PRO A 563 -24.57 -29.93 -2.33
C PRO A 563 -24.82 -30.98 -3.40
N VAL A 564 -24.44 -32.22 -3.10
CA VAL A 564 -24.55 -33.33 -4.04
C VAL A 564 -26.00 -33.29 -4.48
N GLU A 565 -26.24 -32.90 -5.74
CA GLU A 565 -27.60 -32.94 -6.29
C GLU A 565 -28.11 -34.33 -5.99
N PRO A 566 -29.25 -34.48 -5.28
CA PRO A 566 -29.76 -35.79 -4.94
C PRO A 566 -29.82 -36.56 -6.24
N GLU A 567 -29.01 -37.62 -6.31
CA GLU A 567 -28.91 -38.52 -7.44
C GLU A 567 -30.34 -38.79 -7.88
N LYS A 568 -30.71 -38.35 -9.09
CA LYS A 568 -32.03 -38.68 -9.64
C LYS A 568 -32.07 -40.19 -9.63
N VAL A 569 -32.82 -40.76 -8.68
CA VAL A 569 -33.16 -42.16 -8.66
C VAL A 569 -33.94 -42.37 -9.95
N GLU A 570 -33.23 -42.76 -11.01
CA GLU A 570 -33.85 -43.28 -12.22
C GLU A 570 -34.61 -44.52 -11.79
N ASN A 571 -35.91 -44.35 -11.62
CA ASN A 571 -36.86 -45.45 -11.52
C ASN A 571 -36.73 -46.26 -12.80
N SER A 572 -35.83 -47.24 -12.76
CA SER A 572 -35.72 -48.30 -13.74
C SER A 572 -36.99 -49.14 -13.61
N THR A 573 -37.97 -48.85 -14.46
CA THR A 573 -39.09 -49.74 -14.71
C THR A 573 -38.54 -51.11 -15.09
N PRO A 574 -38.98 -52.21 -14.44
CA PRO A 574 -38.56 -53.54 -14.81
C PRO A 574 -39.09 -53.87 -16.21
N ASP A 575 -38.15 -54.18 -17.10
CA ASP A 575 -38.38 -54.67 -18.45
C ASP A 575 -39.15 -56.00 -18.37
N SER A 576 -40.46 -55.93 -18.62
CA SER A 576 -41.33 -57.09 -18.69
C SER A 576 -41.09 -57.79 -20.02
N GLY A 577 -40.22 -58.81 -19.98
CA GLY A 577 -40.05 -59.78 -21.06
C GLY A 577 -41.37 -60.48 -21.39
N GLY A 578 -42.02 -60.04 -22.45
CA GLY A 578 -43.10 -60.74 -23.13
C GLY A 578 -42.54 -61.49 -24.34
N GLY A 579 -42.39 -62.80 -24.21
CA GLY A 579 -42.04 -63.68 -25.32
C GLY A 579 -43.17 -63.75 -26.35
N ASP A 580 -42.79 -63.68 -27.63
CA ASP A 580 -43.67 -63.93 -28.77
C ASP A 580 -43.36 -65.30 -29.39
N PRO A 581 -44.28 -66.28 -29.34
CA PRO A 581 -44.10 -67.56 -30.02
C PRO A 581 -44.80 -67.55 -31.38
N GLY A 582 -44.08 -67.09 -32.41
CA GLY A 582 -44.11 -67.62 -33.78
C GLY A 582 -45.34 -67.39 -34.67
N LYS A 583 -45.09 -67.14 -35.96
CA LYS A 583 -45.61 -67.97 -37.07
C LYS A 583 -45.03 -67.58 -38.44
N LYS A 584 -44.91 -68.65 -39.22
CA LYS A 584 -44.58 -68.80 -40.64
C LYS A 584 -45.23 -67.77 -41.59
N GLY A 585 -44.50 -67.48 -42.67
CA GLY A 585 -44.97 -66.88 -43.92
C GLY A 585 -43.81 -66.75 -44.88
#